data_AF-A0A7L1ZRF3-F1
#
_entry.id   AF-A0A7L1ZRF3-F1
#
_cell.length_a   1.000
_cell.length_b   1.000
_cell.length_c   1.000
_cell.angle_alpha   90.00
_cell.angle_beta   90.00
_cell.angle_gamma   90.00
#
_symmetry.space_group_name_H-M   'P 1'
#
loop_
_entity.id
_entity.type
_entity.pdbx_description
1 polymer ?
#
loop_
_entity_poly.entity_id
_entity_poly.type
_entity_poly.pdbx_seq_one_letter_code
_entity_poly.pdbx_strand_id
1 'polypeptide(L)'
;MSAEGGRGSARVVFRALPQKTFSCLQDRDIADRLLKWSMQGRITAQAFSFDQQFKPYQKDEFLMAFFNDQSVNSSLKLLSASGQWTTLGSKVTKIEATVVPCTQISMSFFDRLYSEGIVRETGNIAKCYDDYYDDILISDELRKVSII
;
A
#
# COMPACT_ATOMS: atom_id res chain seq x y z
N MET A 1 -10.28 7.85 52.27
CA MET A 1 -11.14 7.08 51.37
C MET A 1 -10.63 7.29 49.96
N SER A 2 -9.98 6.26 49.43
CA SER A 2 -9.38 6.23 48.10
C SER A 2 -10.47 6.13 47.02
N ALA A 3 -10.21 6.74 45.87
CA ALA A 3 -10.82 6.35 44.60
C ALA A 3 -9.78 6.53 43.49
N GLU A 4 -8.85 5.56 43.41
CA GLU A 4 -8.15 5.27 42.17
C GLU A 4 -9.13 4.64 41.18
N GLY A 5 -9.15 5.15 39.96
CA GLY A 5 -10.01 4.65 38.89
C GLY A 5 -9.43 4.94 37.51
N GLY A 6 -8.11 4.97 37.36
CA GLY A 6 -7.45 5.02 36.07
C GLY A 6 -7.60 3.66 35.38
N ARG A 7 -8.63 3.48 34.55
CA ARG A 7 -8.68 2.36 33.59
C ARG A 7 -7.61 2.62 32.53
N GLY A 8 -6.39 2.15 32.79
CA GLY A 8 -5.36 2.04 31.76
C GLY A 8 -5.86 1.10 30.68
N SER A 9 -6.14 1.65 29.49
CA SER A 9 -6.40 0.84 28.31
C SER A 9 -5.20 -0.07 28.10
N ALA A 10 -5.40 -1.39 28.02
CA ALA A 10 -4.31 -2.33 27.79
C ALA A 10 -3.57 -1.94 26.50
N ARG A 11 -2.25 -1.74 26.59
CA ARG A 11 -1.44 -1.30 25.46
C ARG A 11 -1.31 -2.45 24.45
N VAL A 12 -1.60 -2.19 23.17
CA VAL A 12 -1.46 -3.18 22.09
C VAL A 12 0.01 -3.55 21.95
N VAL A 13 0.32 -4.86 21.89
CA VAL A 13 1.69 -5.34 21.70
C VAL A 13 1.88 -5.76 20.25
N PHE A 14 2.90 -5.19 19.60
CA PHE A 14 3.23 -5.50 18.23
C PHE A 14 4.48 -6.37 18.15
N ARG A 15 4.46 -7.37 17.26
CA ARG A 15 5.60 -8.27 17.04
C ARG A 15 5.92 -8.38 15.57
N ALA A 16 7.17 -8.09 15.20
CA ALA A 16 7.66 -8.30 13.84
C ALA A 16 7.68 -9.80 13.50
N LEU A 17 7.29 -10.13 12.27
CA LEU A 17 7.29 -11.49 11.73
C LEU A 17 8.32 -11.60 10.60
N PRO A 18 9.64 -11.61 10.89
CA PRO A 18 10.69 -11.62 9.86
C PRO A 18 10.68 -12.89 9.00
N GLN A 19 10.10 -13.96 9.53
CA GLN A 19 9.99 -15.26 8.84
C GLN A 19 8.90 -15.25 7.77
N LYS A 20 7.99 -14.27 7.78
CA LYS A 20 6.86 -14.20 6.84
C LYS A 20 7.34 -13.67 5.50
N THR A 21 7.39 -14.55 4.51
CA THR A 21 7.80 -14.23 3.14
C THR A 21 6.60 -13.90 2.26
N PHE A 22 6.81 -13.03 1.28
CA PHE A 22 5.82 -12.65 0.28
C PHE A 22 6.29 -13.15 -1.09
N SER A 23 5.83 -14.34 -1.47
CA SER A 23 6.29 -15.02 -2.70
C SER A 23 6.09 -14.18 -3.95
N CYS A 24 5.03 -13.38 -4.00
CA CYS A 24 4.78 -12.47 -5.12
C CYS A 24 5.91 -11.45 -5.36
N LEU A 25 6.66 -11.04 -4.34
CA LEU A 25 7.79 -10.13 -4.50
C LEU A 25 9.09 -10.84 -4.94
N GLN A 26 9.11 -12.17 -4.93
CA GLN A 26 10.23 -13.00 -5.37
C GLN A 26 10.01 -13.56 -6.79
N ASP A 27 8.80 -13.41 -7.32
CA ASP A 27 8.42 -13.84 -8.64
C ASP A 27 9.13 -13.01 -9.73
N ARG A 28 9.63 -13.67 -10.77
CA ARG A 28 10.42 -13.04 -11.83
C ARG A 28 9.57 -12.10 -12.69
N ASP A 29 8.36 -12.51 -13.04
CA ASP A 29 7.48 -11.70 -13.88
C ASP A 29 7.03 -10.44 -13.12
N ILE A 30 6.80 -10.57 -11.81
CA ILE A 30 6.51 -9.42 -10.94
C ILE A 30 7.74 -8.53 -10.80
N ALA A 31 8.94 -9.09 -10.63
CA ALA A 31 10.18 -8.31 -10.56
C ALA A 31 10.41 -7.50 -11.86
N ASP A 32 10.22 -8.12 -13.03
CA ASP A 32 10.34 -7.46 -14.33
C ASP A 32 9.29 -6.34 -14.50
N ARG A 33 8.09 -6.53 -13.97
CA ARG A 33 7.06 -5.47 -13.94
C ARG A 33 7.45 -4.34 -13.00
N LEU A 34 7.93 -4.62 -11.79
CA LEU A 34 8.39 -3.61 -10.84
C LEU A 34 9.59 -2.83 -11.39
N LEU A 35 10.45 -3.46 -12.18
CA LEU A 35 11.56 -2.80 -12.87
C LEU A 35 11.08 -1.72 -13.85
N LYS A 36 10.03 -2.01 -14.64
CA LYS A 36 9.45 -1.05 -15.60
C LYS A 36 9.00 0.25 -14.93
N TRP A 37 8.55 0.16 -13.68
CA TRP A 37 8.10 1.31 -12.88
C TRP A 37 9.19 1.89 -11.97
N SER A 38 10.45 1.45 -12.12
CA SER A 38 11.57 1.82 -11.24
C SER A 38 11.32 1.52 -9.75
N MET A 39 10.51 0.50 -9.46
CA MET A 39 10.15 0.07 -8.10
C MET A 39 10.99 -1.09 -7.59
N GLN A 40 11.68 -1.82 -8.47
CA GLN A 40 12.53 -2.94 -8.07
C GLN A 40 13.61 -2.47 -7.08
N GLY A 41 13.76 -3.18 -5.96
CA GLY A 41 14.69 -2.82 -4.89
C GLY A 41 14.28 -1.60 -4.05
N ARG A 42 13.18 -0.92 -4.40
CA ARG A 42 12.61 0.25 -3.70
C ARG A 42 11.30 -0.05 -2.97
N ILE A 43 10.83 -1.29 -3.06
CA ILE A 43 9.66 -1.79 -2.35
C ILE A 43 10.06 -2.96 -1.44
N THR A 44 9.42 -3.04 -0.28
CA THR A 44 9.54 -4.16 0.66
C THR A 44 8.19 -4.40 1.32
N ALA A 45 7.90 -5.65 1.67
CA ALA A 45 6.75 -6.02 2.48
C ALA A 45 7.22 -6.54 3.84
N GLN A 46 6.53 -6.12 4.90
CA GLN A 46 6.83 -6.51 6.27
C GLN A 46 5.53 -6.89 6.97
N ALA A 47 5.57 -7.92 7.79
CA ALA A 47 4.42 -8.38 8.55
C ALA A 47 4.63 -8.17 10.04
N PHE A 48 3.58 -7.71 10.70
CA PHE A 48 3.51 -7.55 12.14
C PHE A 48 2.23 -8.21 12.65
N SER A 49 2.32 -8.91 13.79
CA SER A 49 1.16 -9.40 14.52
C SER A 49 0.85 -8.50 15.70
N PHE A 50 -0.41 -8.49 16.14
CA PHE A 50 -0.89 -7.77 17.32
C PHE A 50 -1.86 -8.66 18.12
N ASP A 51 -2.00 -8.39 19.41
CA ASP A 51 -2.67 -9.26 20.40
C ASP A 51 -4.09 -8.84 20.76
N GLN A 52 -4.58 -7.71 20.24
CA GLN A 52 -5.90 -7.16 20.53
C GLN A 52 -6.78 -7.10 19.27
N GLN A 53 -8.09 -7.03 19.45
CA GLN A 53 -9.01 -6.86 18.32
C GLN A 53 -8.92 -5.43 17.75
N PHE A 54 -8.69 -5.30 16.45
CA PHE A 54 -8.73 -4.01 15.77
C PHE A 54 -10.18 -3.52 15.63
N LYS A 55 -10.42 -2.26 15.98
CA LYS A 55 -11.71 -1.59 15.82
C LYS A 55 -11.56 -0.37 14.90
N PRO A 56 -12.28 -0.30 13.77
CA PRO A 56 -12.08 0.76 12.77
C PRO A 56 -12.18 2.19 13.30
N TYR A 57 -13.06 2.44 14.28
CA TYR A 57 -13.22 3.76 14.89
C TYR A 57 -12.05 4.18 15.79
N GLN A 58 -11.15 3.26 16.16
CA GLN A 58 -9.93 3.53 16.92
C GLN A 58 -8.68 3.55 16.02
N LYS A 59 -8.84 3.68 14.70
CA LYS A 59 -7.73 3.62 13.73
C LYS A 59 -6.57 4.55 14.09
N ASP A 60 -6.87 5.77 14.56
CA ASP A 60 -5.83 6.78 14.80
C ASP A 60 -5.03 6.43 16.06
N GLU A 61 -5.70 6.00 17.13
CA GLU A 61 -5.05 5.50 18.35
C GLU A 61 -4.22 4.24 18.08
N PHE A 62 -4.77 3.31 17.30
CA PHE A 62 -4.10 2.07 16.91
C PHE A 62 -2.82 2.35 16.13
N LEU A 63 -2.89 3.23 15.11
CA LEU A 63 -1.71 3.59 14.31
C LEU A 63 -0.70 4.36 15.16
N MET A 64 -1.15 5.25 16.04
CA MET A 64 -0.26 5.96 16.96
C MET A 64 0.46 5.02 17.92
N ALA A 65 -0.22 3.97 18.41
CA ALA A 65 0.40 2.90 19.18
C ALA A 65 1.38 2.07 18.33
N PHE A 66 1.01 1.72 17.09
CA PHE A 66 1.83 0.93 16.18
C PHE A 66 3.17 1.61 15.86
N PHE A 67 3.14 2.86 15.38
CA PHE A 67 4.37 3.56 14.97
C PHE A 67 5.26 3.98 16.15
N ASN A 68 4.71 4.03 17.36
CA ASN A 68 5.45 4.30 18.59
C ASN A 68 5.78 3.04 19.42
N ASP A 69 5.49 1.85 18.89
CA ASP A 69 5.94 0.60 19.49
C ASP A 69 7.44 0.39 19.23
N GLN A 70 8.18 -0.04 20.25
CA GLN A 70 9.63 -0.19 20.13
C GLN A 70 10.04 -1.24 19.10
N SER A 71 9.30 -2.36 19.01
CA SER A 71 9.57 -3.41 18.02
C SER A 71 9.31 -2.88 16.61
N VAL A 72 8.24 -2.11 16.41
CA VAL A 72 7.91 -1.55 15.09
C VAL A 72 8.92 -0.46 14.70
N ASN A 73 9.18 0.49 15.60
CA ASN A 73 10.04 1.64 15.33
C ASN A 73 11.47 1.25 14.90
N SER A 74 11.99 0.18 15.52
CA SER A 74 13.34 -0.35 15.27
C SER A 74 13.44 -1.33 14.11
N SER A 75 12.31 -1.84 13.58
CA SER A 75 12.33 -2.88 12.52
C SER A 75 11.65 -2.46 11.23
N LEU A 76 10.67 -1.55 11.28
CA LEU A 76 9.93 -1.10 10.11
C LEU A 76 10.87 -0.40 9.12
N LYS A 77 11.23 -1.12 8.06
CA LYS A 77 12.00 -0.59 6.94
C LYS A 77 11.23 0.47 6.17
N LEU A 78 11.89 1.59 5.96
CA LEU A 78 11.46 2.73 5.16
C LEU A 78 12.57 3.08 4.16
N LEU A 79 12.20 3.58 2.99
CA LEU A 79 13.16 4.07 2.02
C LEU A 79 13.33 5.58 2.24
N SER A 80 14.57 6.02 2.50
CA SER A 80 14.89 7.44 2.66
C SER A 80 14.79 8.19 1.32
N ALA A 81 14.78 9.51 1.37
CA ALA A 81 14.87 10.36 0.17
C ALA A 81 16.17 10.13 -0.63
N SER A 82 17.24 9.65 0.02
CA SER A 82 18.49 9.25 -0.62
C SER A 82 18.48 7.82 -1.20
N GLY A 83 17.34 7.13 -1.13
CA GLY A 83 17.19 5.76 -1.64
C GLY A 83 17.84 4.69 -0.75
N GLN A 84 18.17 5.02 0.50
CA GLN A 84 18.75 4.09 1.46
C GLN A 84 17.67 3.53 2.37
N TRP A 85 17.74 2.22 2.64
CA TRP A 85 16.84 1.59 3.60
C TRP A 85 17.22 2.00 5.03
N THR A 86 16.24 2.49 5.78
CA THR A 86 16.36 2.94 7.17
C THR A 86 15.14 2.50 7.99
N THR A 87 15.12 2.84 9.27
CA THR A 87 13.98 2.65 10.18
C THR A 87 13.41 4.00 10.62
N LEU A 88 12.26 4.02 11.30
CA LEU A 88 11.69 5.26 11.87
C LEU A 88 12.67 5.95 12.83
N GLY A 89 13.32 5.17 13.69
CA GLY A 89 14.39 5.61 14.59
C GLY A 89 14.01 6.70 15.61
N SER A 90 12.76 7.13 15.65
CA SER A 90 12.30 8.28 16.43
C SER A 90 10.80 8.20 16.70
N LYS A 91 10.37 8.88 17.77
CA LYS A 91 8.97 8.93 18.19
C LYS A 91 8.11 9.65 17.15
N VAL A 92 7.03 9.01 16.70
CA VAL A 92 6.07 9.61 15.78
C VAL A 92 5.13 10.53 16.54
N THR A 93 5.00 11.77 16.06
CA THR A 93 4.22 12.84 16.72
C THR A 93 2.87 13.09 16.06
N LYS A 94 2.71 12.73 14.78
CA LYS A 94 1.50 12.94 13.99
C LYS A 94 1.28 11.80 13.02
N ILE A 95 0.02 11.37 12.89
CA ILE A 95 -0.43 10.38 11.91
C ILE A 95 -1.71 10.91 11.28
N GLU A 96 -1.81 10.74 9.96
CA GLU A 96 -3.02 10.98 9.20
C GLU A 96 -3.42 9.66 8.53
N ALA A 97 -4.65 9.22 8.75
CA ALA A 97 -5.17 7.98 8.20
C ALA A 97 -6.45 8.24 7.42
N THR A 98 -6.36 8.09 6.10
CA THR A 98 -7.49 8.22 5.18
C THR A 98 -8.06 6.85 4.87
N VAL A 99 -9.37 6.69 5.05
CA VAL A 99 -10.07 5.47 4.64
C VAL A 99 -10.16 5.48 3.12
N VAL A 100 -9.56 4.48 2.47
CA VAL A 100 -9.71 4.27 1.03
C VAL A 100 -10.97 3.41 0.82
N PRO A 101 -12.02 3.93 0.17
CA PRO A 101 -13.20 3.13 -0.13
C PRO A 101 -12.82 2.01 -1.10
N CYS A 102 -12.88 0.76 -0.63
CA CYS A 102 -12.64 -0.41 -1.45
C CYS A 102 -14.00 -0.93 -1.94
N THR A 103 -14.51 -0.36 -3.03
CA THR A 103 -15.79 -0.76 -3.62
C THR A 103 -15.66 -1.97 -4.54
N GLN A 104 -14.49 -2.16 -5.16
CA GLN A 104 -14.18 -3.26 -6.07
C GLN A 104 -13.05 -4.12 -5.50
N ILE A 105 -13.43 -5.32 -5.06
CA ILE A 105 -12.52 -6.35 -4.53
C ILE A 105 -12.15 -7.41 -5.57
N SER A 106 -12.84 -7.41 -6.71
CA SER A 106 -12.63 -8.40 -7.78
C SER A 106 -11.71 -7.83 -8.84
N MET A 107 -10.72 -8.63 -9.23
CA MET A 107 -9.89 -8.36 -10.40
C MET A 107 -10.69 -8.38 -11.70
N SER A 108 -11.91 -8.94 -11.69
CA SER A 108 -12.79 -8.97 -12.87
C SER A 108 -13.22 -7.59 -13.35
N PHE A 109 -13.05 -6.54 -12.53
CA PHE A 109 -13.21 -5.17 -12.99
C PHE A 109 -12.31 -4.85 -14.20
N PHE A 110 -11.09 -5.41 -14.20
CA PHE A 110 -10.13 -5.20 -15.29
C PHE A 110 -10.39 -6.06 -16.52
N ASP A 111 -11.28 -7.07 -16.45
CA ASP A 111 -11.64 -7.90 -17.60
C ASP A 111 -12.28 -7.06 -18.71
N ARG A 112 -12.97 -5.97 -18.33
CA ARG A 112 -13.55 -5.01 -19.29
C ARG A 112 -12.50 -4.35 -20.18
N LEU A 113 -11.26 -4.18 -19.69
CA LEU A 113 -10.18 -3.65 -20.52
C LEU A 113 -9.89 -4.55 -21.72
N TYR A 114 -10.05 -5.87 -21.55
CA TYR A 114 -9.86 -6.84 -22.63
C TYR A 114 -11.11 -6.96 -23.50
N SER A 115 -12.30 -7.04 -22.90
CA SER A 115 -13.55 -7.19 -23.67
C SER A 115 -13.86 -5.99 -24.57
N GLU A 116 -13.52 -4.78 -24.11
CA GLU A 116 -13.71 -3.54 -24.88
C GLU A 116 -12.54 -3.24 -25.83
N GLY A 117 -11.57 -4.15 -25.96
CA GLY A 117 -10.44 -4.01 -26.88
C GLY A 117 -9.43 -2.90 -26.50
N ILE A 118 -9.49 -2.38 -25.27
CA ILE A 118 -8.56 -1.36 -24.75
C ILE A 118 -7.18 -1.97 -24.54
N VAL A 119 -7.11 -3.24 -24.14
CA VAL A 119 -5.87 -3.99 -23.98
C VAL A 119 -5.86 -5.16 -24.97
N ARG A 120 -4.78 -5.28 -25.74
CA ARG A 120 -4.57 -6.40 -26.66
C ARG A 120 -4.22 -7.68 -25.88
N GLU A 121 -4.33 -8.83 -26.52
CA GLU A 121 -3.93 -10.13 -25.95
C GLU A 121 -2.48 -10.15 -25.44
N THR A 122 -1.61 -9.31 -26.02
CA THR A 122 -0.21 -9.15 -25.60
C THR A 122 -0.04 -8.31 -24.32
N GLY A 123 -1.11 -7.75 -23.78
CA GLY A 123 -1.10 -6.85 -22.61
C GLY A 123 -0.76 -5.39 -22.95
N ASN A 124 -0.60 -5.05 -24.23
CA ASN A 124 -0.35 -3.67 -24.66
C ASN A 124 -1.67 -2.90 -24.81
N ILE A 125 -1.69 -1.63 -24.39
CA ILE A 125 -2.82 -0.73 -24.61
C ILE A 125 -2.98 -0.50 -26.12
N ALA A 126 -4.20 -0.63 -26.62
CA ALA A 126 -4.54 -0.36 -28.00
C ALA A 126 -4.27 1.10 -28.34
N LYS A 127 -3.57 1.32 -29.46
CA LYS A 127 -3.28 2.65 -30.00
C LYS A 127 -4.47 3.16 -30.81
N CYS A 128 -4.68 4.47 -30.79
CA CYS A 128 -5.65 5.17 -31.64
C CYS A 128 -4.93 6.21 -32.50
N TYR A 129 -5.68 6.91 -33.35
CA TYR A 129 -5.16 8.10 -34.02
C TYR A 129 -4.82 9.18 -33.00
N ASP A 130 -3.77 9.93 -33.29
CA ASP A 130 -3.32 11.04 -32.46
C ASP A 130 -4.42 12.09 -32.36
N ASP A 131 -4.87 12.35 -31.13
CA ASP A 131 -5.83 13.39 -30.79
C ASP A 131 -5.23 14.27 -29.68
N TYR A 132 -5.68 15.52 -29.54
CA TYR A 132 -5.19 16.45 -28.54
C TYR A 132 -6.33 16.87 -27.61
N TYR A 133 -6.15 16.65 -26.31
CA TYR A 133 -7.08 17.11 -25.28
C TYR A 133 -6.31 17.94 -24.27
N ASP A 134 -6.66 19.22 -24.11
CA ASP A 134 -5.96 20.17 -23.24
C ASP A 134 -4.44 20.17 -23.44
N ASP A 135 -3.99 20.23 -24.71
CA ASP A 135 -2.58 20.16 -25.14
C ASP A 135 -1.84 18.86 -24.80
N ILE A 136 -2.56 17.82 -24.35
CA ILE A 136 -2.02 16.49 -24.10
C ILE A 136 -2.31 15.59 -25.31
N LEU A 137 -1.25 15.04 -25.90
CA LEU A 137 -1.35 14.04 -26.96
C LEU A 137 -2.00 12.74 -26.43
N ILE A 138 -3.02 12.29 -27.14
CA ILE A 138 -3.75 11.05 -26.95
C ILE A 138 -3.45 10.16 -28.15
N SER A 139 -2.71 9.08 -27.92
CA SER A 139 -2.41 8.10 -28.98
C SER A 139 -2.87 6.69 -28.59
N ASP A 140 -3.70 6.56 -27.56
CA ASP A 140 -4.19 5.29 -27.06
C ASP A 140 -5.62 5.34 -26.53
N GLU A 141 -6.21 4.15 -26.46
CA GLU A 141 -7.62 3.94 -26.13
C GLU A 141 -7.90 3.91 -24.62
N LEU A 142 -6.90 4.18 -23.76
CA LEU A 142 -7.04 4.04 -22.31
C LEU A 142 -8.13 4.96 -21.74
N ARG A 143 -8.36 6.12 -22.35
CA ARG A 143 -9.38 7.06 -21.88
C ARG A 143 -10.82 6.55 -22.04
N LYS A 144 -11.05 5.51 -22.84
CA LYS A 144 -12.35 4.82 -22.91
C LYS A 144 -12.75 4.20 -21.57
N VAL A 145 -11.78 3.93 -20.68
CA VAL A 145 -12.06 3.40 -19.33
C VAL A 145 -12.91 4.33 -18.49
N SER A 146 -12.78 5.65 -18.64
CA SER A 146 -13.56 6.64 -17.87
C SER A 146 -15.05 6.67 -18.26
N ILE A 147 -15.42 5.96 -19.33
CA ILE A 147 -16.77 5.92 -19.91
C ILE A 147 -17.45 4.55 -19.62
N ILE A 148 -16.73 3.64 -18.95
CA ILE A 148 -17.15 2.26 -18.61
C ILE A 148 -17.64 2.19 -17.15
#